data_AF-A0A4V1M0C4-F1
#
_entry.id   AF-A0A4V1M0C4-F1
#
_cell.length_a   1.000
_cell.length_b   1.000
_cell.length_c   1.000
_cell.angle_alpha   90.00
_cell.angle_beta   90.00
_cell.angle_gamma   90.00
#
_symmetry.space_group_name_H-M   'P 1'
#
loop_
_entity.id
_entity.type
_entity.pdbx_description
1 polymer ?
#
loop_
_entity_poly.entity_id
_entity_poly.type
_entity_poly.pdbx_seq_one_letter_code
_entity_poly.pdbx_strand_id
1 'polypeptide(L)'
;MIRIAKNTIDDVLSWNKLLVGINSSAIGALFFKLTSLENNIIHLSVNIATNSFLLSLFSLLIFHTVLINHRNNNNNDVLPLIYSFVFIIGWVSLIIGFCSLVWPFTI
;
A
#
# COMPACT_ATOMS: atom_id res chain seq x y z
N MET A 1 -0.13 8.50 20.94
CA MET A 1 -1.36 8.85 20.20
C MET A 1 -0.94 9.73 19.03
N ILE A 2 -1.00 9.23 17.79
CA ILE A 2 -0.68 10.05 16.60
C ILE A 2 -1.89 10.98 16.39
N ARG A 3 -1.80 12.21 16.89
CA ARG A 3 -2.77 13.27 16.57
C ARG A 3 -2.37 13.85 15.22
N ILE A 4 -3.06 13.42 14.16
CA ILE A 4 -2.95 14.08 12.86
C ILE A 4 -3.72 15.39 12.97
N ALA A 5 -3.00 16.51 13.04
CA ALA A 5 -3.63 17.83 13.04
C ALA A 5 -4.34 18.04 11.70
N LYS A 6 -5.48 18.72 11.69
CA LYS A 6 -6.28 18.94 10.46
C LYS A 6 -5.45 19.57 9.32
N ASN A 7 -4.48 20.42 9.66
CA ASN A 7 -3.53 21.03 8.71
C ASN A 7 -2.58 20.02 8.04
N THR A 8 -2.32 18.87 8.64
CA THR A 8 -1.43 17.82 8.09
C THR A 8 -2.19 16.77 7.28
N ILE A 9 -3.53 16.78 7.30
CA ILE A 9 -4.34 15.79 6.59
C ILE A 9 -4.10 15.87 5.08
N ASP A 10 -4.04 17.08 4.51
CA ASP A 10 -3.87 17.27 3.07
C ASP A 10 -2.50 16.78 2.57
N ASP A 11 -1.45 16.95 3.37
CA ASP A 11 -0.12 16.40 3.09
C ASP A 11 -0.13 14.87 3.14
N VAL A 12 -0.71 14.29 4.20
CA VAL A 12 -0.83 12.83 4.34
C VAL A 12 -1.66 12.24 3.19
N LEU A 13 -2.71 12.92 2.77
CA LEU A 13 -3.57 12.51 1.66
C LEU A 13 -2.83 12.55 0.32
N SER A 14 -1.95 13.54 0.13
CA SER A 14 -1.07 13.67 -1.05
C SER A 14 -0.01 12.57 -1.08
N TRP A 15 0.65 12.30 0.05
CA TRP A 15 1.58 11.18 0.17
C TRP A 15 0.91 9.83 -0.07
N ASN A 16 -0.31 9.64 0.46
CA ASN A 16 -1.06 8.41 0.24
C ASN A 16 -1.45 8.20 -1.23
N LYS A 17 -1.81 9.27 -1.97
CA LYS A 17 -2.06 9.21 -3.41
C LYS A 17 -0.82 8.77 -4.18
N LEU A 18 0.35 9.31 -3.81
CA LEU A 18 1.62 8.93 -4.42
C LEU A 18 1.90 7.42 -4.21
N LEU A 19 1.72 6.92 -2.97
CA LEU A 19 1.89 5.50 -2.66
C LEU A 19 0.91 4.60 -3.42
N VAL A 20 -0.36 5.00 -3.55
CA VAL A 20 -1.35 4.29 -4.36
C VAL A 20 -0.92 4.25 -5.83
N GLY A 21 -0.39 5.36 -6.36
CA GLY A 21 0.15 5.43 -7.71
C GLY A 21 1.30 4.45 -7.93
N ILE A 22 2.30 4.45 -7.05
CA ILE A 22 3.44 3.52 -7.11
C ILE A 22 2.94 2.06 -7.07
N ASN A 23 2.06 1.70 -6.14
CA ASN A 23 1.52 0.34 -6.04
C ASN A 23 0.76 -0.07 -7.30
N SER A 24 -0.06 0.83 -7.86
CA SER A 24 -0.82 0.55 -9.08
C SER A 24 0.11 0.29 -10.28
N SER A 25 1.16 1.11 -10.43
CA SER A 25 2.17 0.92 -11.47
C SER A 25 2.98 -0.36 -11.26
N ALA A 26 3.35 -0.67 -10.02
CA ALA A 26 4.07 -1.91 -9.68
C ALA A 26 3.24 -3.14 -10.03
N ILE A 27 1.95 -3.16 -9.66
CA ILE A 27 1.03 -4.24 -10.02
C ILE A 27 0.93 -4.38 -11.55
N GLY A 28 0.76 -3.28 -12.28
CA GLY A 28 0.71 -3.31 -13.75
C GLY A 28 1.97 -3.90 -14.39
N ALA A 29 3.15 -3.49 -13.90
CA ALA A 29 4.43 -4.03 -14.36
C ALA A 29 4.58 -5.53 -14.04
N LEU A 30 4.11 -5.97 -12.87
CA LEU A 30 4.17 -7.37 -12.46
C LEU A 30 3.20 -8.25 -13.23
N PHE A 31 2.00 -7.75 -13.56
CA PHE A 31 1.06 -8.46 -14.44
C PHE A 31 1.65 -8.70 -15.82
N PHE A 32 2.29 -7.68 -16.41
CA PHE A 32 2.96 -7.83 -17.71
C PHE A 32 4.12 -8.84 -17.63
N LYS A 33 4.87 -8.80 -16.52
CA LYS A 33 5.95 -9.75 -16.25
C LYS A 33 5.44 -11.18 -16.06
N LEU A 34 4.32 -11.38 -15.37
CA LEU A 34 3.66 -12.68 -15.19
C LEU A 34 3.26 -13.30 -16.52
N THR A 35 2.68 -12.53 -17.44
CA THR A 35 2.30 -13.04 -18.77
C THR A 35 3.50 -13.43 -19.63
N SER A 36 4.70 -12.95 -19.30
CA SER A 36 5.93 -13.22 -20.06
C SER A 36 6.80 -14.36 -19.50
N LEU A 37 6.41 -14.97 -18.37
CA LEU A 37 7.25 -15.93 -17.64
C LEU A 37 6.85 -17.38 -17.90
N GLU A 38 7.68 -18.12 -18.64
CA GLU A 38 7.59 -19.59 -18.82
C GLU A 38 8.21 -20.40 -17.65
N ASN A 39 9.01 -19.77 -16.78
CA ASN A 39 9.77 -20.46 -15.73
C ASN A 39 9.08 -20.44 -14.35
N ASN A 40 8.84 -21.65 -13.80
CA ASN A 40 8.14 -21.89 -12.52
C ASN A 40 8.77 -21.21 -11.28
N ILE A 41 10.08 -20.97 -11.25
CA ILE A 41 10.77 -20.44 -10.06
C ILE A 41 10.54 -18.93 -9.91
N ILE A 42 10.59 -18.19 -11.02
CA ILE A 42 10.36 -16.74 -11.02
C ILE A 42 8.88 -16.45 -10.75
N HIS A 43 7.99 -17.36 -11.16
CA HIS A 43 6.54 -17.26 -10.95
C HIS A 43 6.15 -17.12 -9.46
N LEU A 44 6.83 -17.81 -8.54
CA LEU A 44 6.51 -17.72 -7.10
C LEU A 44 6.83 -16.32 -6.53
N SER A 45 8.03 -15.81 -6.78
CA SER A 45 8.46 -14.48 -6.29
C SER A 45 7.57 -13.34 -6.82
N VAL A 46 7.17 -13.44 -8.09
CA VAL A 46 6.32 -12.44 -8.73
C VAL A 46 4.88 -12.53 -8.21
N ASN A 47 4.37 -13.73 -7.93
CA ASN A 47 3.05 -13.90 -7.32
C ASN A 47 2.99 -13.37 -5.88
N ILE A 48 4.01 -13.65 -5.06
CA ILE A 48 4.11 -13.12 -3.70
C ILE A 48 4.14 -11.60 -3.75
N ALA A 49 4.99 -11.02 -4.61
CA ALA A 49 5.06 -9.58 -4.78
C ALA A 49 3.72 -8.98 -5.23
N THR A 50 3.08 -9.56 -6.24
CA THR A 50 1.79 -9.06 -6.79
C THR A 50 0.70 -9.08 -5.73
N ASN A 51 0.56 -10.17 -4.98
CA ASN A 51 -0.40 -10.28 -3.88
C ASN A 51 -0.11 -9.28 -2.75
N SER A 52 1.18 -9.08 -2.42
CA SER A 52 1.60 -8.14 -1.39
C SER A 52 1.34 -6.68 -1.80
N PHE A 53 1.57 -6.32 -3.07
CA PHE A 53 1.24 -5.00 -3.59
C PHE A 53 -0.26 -4.77 -3.69
N LEU A 54 -1.05 -5.78 -4.07
CA LEU A 54 -2.52 -5.71 -4.04
C LEU A 54 -3.04 -5.47 -2.62
N LEU A 55 -2.57 -6.23 -1.64
CA LEU A 55 -2.95 -6.06 -0.24
C LEU A 55 -2.56 -4.67 0.27
N SER A 56 -1.36 -4.19 -0.08
CA SER A 56 -0.92 -2.83 0.22
C SER A 56 -1.85 -1.78 -0.39
N LEU A 57 -2.22 -1.93 -1.66
CA LEU A 57 -3.09 -1.01 -2.38
C LEU A 57 -4.49 -0.94 -1.74
N PHE A 58 -5.11 -2.07 -1.43
CA PHE A 58 -6.41 -2.10 -0.74
C PHE A 58 -6.33 -1.39 0.63
N SER A 59 -5.29 -1.67 1.41
CA SER A 59 -5.10 -1.05 2.72
C SER A 59 -4.95 0.47 2.61
N LEU A 60 -4.16 0.96 1.65
CA LEU A 60 -3.95 2.39 1.43
C LEU A 60 -5.19 3.09 0.89
N LEU A 61 -6.03 2.43 0.07
CA LEU A 61 -7.31 2.98 -0.39
C LEU A 61 -8.33 3.09 0.75
N ILE A 62 -8.41 2.08 1.62
CA ILE A 62 -9.25 2.15 2.83
C ILE A 62 -8.79 3.30 3.70
N PHE A 63 -7.48 3.41 3.95
CA PHE A 63 -6.90 4.51 4.72
C PHE A 63 -7.17 5.88 4.06
N HIS A 64 -7.11 5.97 2.74
CA HIS A 64 -7.45 7.19 1.98
C HIS A 64 -8.89 7.62 2.23
N THR A 65 -9.83 6.68 2.09
CA THR A 65 -11.26 6.93 2.25
C THR A 65 -11.58 7.39 3.66
N VAL A 66 -10.95 6.76 4.65
CA VAL A 66 -11.06 7.15 6.07
C VAL A 66 -10.51 8.55 6.30
N LEU A 67 -9.34 8.89 5.73
CA LEU A 67 -8.77 10.24 5.84
C LEU A 67 -9.67 11.31 5.23
N ILE A 68 -10.27 11.04 4.06
CA ILE A 68 -11.25 11.95 3.43
C ILE A 68 -12.47 12.13 4.34
N ASN A 69 -13.00 11.03 4.88
CA ASN A 69 -14.16 11.09 5.77
C ASN A 69 -13.83 11.88 7.04
N HIS A 70 -12.65 11.66 7.63
CA HIS A 70 -12.18 12.41 8.79
C HIS A 70 -11.96 13.90 8.48
N ARG A 71 -11.45 14.24 7.30
CA ARG A 71 -11.30 15.63 6.83
C ARG A 71 -12.64 16.35 6.74
N ASN A 72 -13.65 15.66 6.19
CA ASN A 72 -14.99 16.20 5.95
C ASN A 72 -15.85 16.25 7.22
N ASN A 73 -15.55 15.42 8.22
CA ASN A 73 -16.27 15.45 9.48
C ASN A 73 -15.83 16.66 10.33
N ASN A 74 -16.79 17.41 10.88
CA ASN A 74 -16.52 18.63 11.63
C ASN A 74 -16.09 18.38 13.08
N ASN A 75 -16.13 17.13 13.54
CA ASN A 75 -15.72 16.76 14.87
C ASN A 75 -14.18 16.73 14.97
N ASN A 76 -13.64 17.39 16.00
CA ASN A 76 -12.20 17.36 16.37
C ASN A 76 -11.75 16.00 16.94
N ASP A 77 -12.43 14.91 16.60
CA ASP A 77 -12.15 13.59 17.13
C ASP A 77 -10.87 13.05 16.51
N VAL A 78 -9.94 12.64 17.35
CA VAL A 78 -8.65 12.11 16.89
C VAL A 78 -8.88 10.82 16.11
N LEU A 79 -8.21 10.68 14.96
CA LEU A 79 -8.31 9.49 14.10
C LEU A 79 -8.17 8.21 14.95
N PRO A 80 -9.17 7.30 14.95
CA PRO A 80 -9.12 6.09 15.75
C PRO A 80 -7.86 5.27 15.46
N LEU A 81 -7.26 4.71 16.52
CA LEU A 81 -5.99 3.98 16.48
C LEU A 81 -6.01 2.78 15.51
N ILE A 82 -7.20 2.22 15.27
CA ILE A 82 -7.47 1.18 14.28
C ILE A 82 -7.04 1.60 12.86
N TYR A 83 -7.20 2.87 12.49
CA TYR A 83 -6.85 3.32 11.15
C TYR A 83 -5.35 3.52 10.96
N SER A 84 -4.62 3.84 12.03
CA SER A 84 -3.15 3.82 12.02
C SER A 84 -2.63 2.39 11.76
N PHE A 85 -3.32 1.37 12.27
CA PHE A 85 -2.99 -0.03 11.97
C PHE A 85 -3.16 -0.36 10.48
N VAL A 86 -4.24 0.10 9.85
CA VAL A 86 -4.48 -0.09 8.41
C VAL A 86 -3.36 0.54 7.57
N PHE A 87 -2.89 1.73 7.96
CA PHE A 87 -1.76 2.37 7.28
C PHE A 87 -0.46 1.57 7.44
N ILE A 88 -0.16 1.10 8.66
CA ILE A 88 1.02 0.29 8.94
C ILE A 88 0.98 -1.01 8.14
N ILE A 89 -0.16 -1.70 8.08
CA ILE A 89 -0.35 -2.91 7.27
C ILE A 89 -0.06 -2.62 5.79
N GLY A 90 -0.57 -1.49 5.27
CA GLY A 90 -0.29 -1.05 3.91
C GLY A 90 1.20 -0.90 3.64
N TRP A 91 1.93 -0.25 4.55
CA TRP A 91 3.38 -0.07 4.45
C TRP A 91 4.17 -1.37 4.56
N VAL A 92 3.84 -2.22 5.54
CA VAL A 92 4.52 -3.50 5.74
C VAL A 92 4.32 -4.39 4.50
N SER A 93 3.11 -4.44 3.96
CA SER A 93 2.81 -5.19 2.73
C SER A 93 3.54 -4.62 1.51
N LEU A 94 3.75 -3.30 1.45
CA LEU A 94 4.54 -2.66 0.39
C LEU A 94 6.00 -3.10 0.47
N ILE A 95 6.58 -3.05 1.67
CA ILE A 95 7.98 -3.45 1.91
C ILE A 95 8.18 -4.93 1.58
N ILE A 96 7.26 -5.80 2.00
CA ILE A 96 7.31 -7.23 1.68
C ILE A 96 7.25 -7.44 0.16
N GLY A 97 6.39 -6.69 -0.56
CA GLY A 97 6.31 -6.74 -2.01
C GLY A 97 7.63 -6.37 -2.69
N PHE A 98 8.28 -5.28 -2.26
CA PHE A 98 9.59 -4.89 -2.77
C PHE A 98 10.69 -5.89 -2.41
N CYS A 99 10.75 -6.35 -1.17
CA CYS A 99 11.73 -7.36 -0.74
C CYS A 99 11.59 -8.65 -1.54
N SER A 100 10.37 -9.09 -1.84
CA SER A 100 10.11 -10.28 -2.66
C SER A 100 10.58 -10.15 -4.11
N LEU A 101 10.72 -8.92 -4.64
CA LEU A 101 11.24 -8.66 -5.98
C LEU A 101 12.75 -8.50 -6.02
N VAL A 102 13.32 -7.92 -4.97
CA VAL A 102 14.75 -7.63 -4.87
C VAL A 102 15.53 -8.86 -4.40
N TRP A 103 14.94 -9.68 -3.52
CA TRP A 103 15.59 -10.88 -3.03
C TRP A 103 15.44 -11.99 -4.08
N PRO A 104 16.52 -12.39 -4.76
CA PRO A 104 16.45 -13.58 -5.58
C PRO A 104 16.20 -14.75 -4.63
N PHE A 105 15.03 -15.38 -4.72
CA PHE A 105 14.84 -16.73 -4.17
C PHE A 105 15.60 -17.71 -5.08
N THR A 106 16.93 -17.57 -5.12
CA THR A 106 17.86 -18.53 -5.70
C THR A 106 18.27 -19.47 -4.57
N ILE A 107 17.52 -20.56 -4.43
CA ILE A 107 17.95 -21.79 -3.74
C ILE A 107 17.81 -22.91 -4.76
#